data_AF-A0A442HLJ6-F1
#
_entry.id   AF-A0A442HLJ6-F1
#
_cell.length_a   1.000
_cell.length_b   1.000
_cell.length_c   1.000
_cell.angle_alpha   90.00
_cell.angle_beta   90.00
_cell.angle_gamma   90.00
#
_symmetry.space_group_name_H-M   'P 1'
#
loop_
_entity.id
_entity.type
_entity.pdbx_description
1 polymer ?
#
loop_
_entity_poly.entity_id
_entity_poly.type
_entity_poly.pdbx_seq_one_letter_code
_entity_poly.pdbx_strand_id
1 'polypeptide(L)'
;MAGQDLKNNYYIHAAGQPDLLRLPRRIAADALDRIPESYRSAYLEEEDPSKGFELSVRIADVIRDSESEIASLTTRLEKIQTEGPAKLATVKQQMRDDAVDTTLRLSLTKAGVKEELLEGVIALLKKKNEFEAEKSDDGEYAVLARTKLGLSTVDAVVQQFVESEEGAAYRGKRTAPSAGSHFNQLQLGLKERR
;
A
#
# COMPACT_ATOMS: atom_id res chain seq x y z
N MET A 1 -54.93 27.65 16.76
CA MET A 1 -54.98 26.34 16.06
C MET A 1 -53.62 26.06 15.43
N ALA A 2 -52.63 25.62 16.20
CA ALA A 2 -51.22 25.50 15.76
C ALA A 2 -50.68 24.06 15.88
N GLY A 3 -51.54 23.06 15.65
CA GLY A 3 -51.23 21.64 15.95
C GLY A 3 -51.37 20.66 14.79
N GLN A 4 -51.74 21.10 13.58
CA GLN A 4 -51.93 20.21 12.42
C GLN A 4 -50.80 20.27 11.38
N ASP A 5 -50.04 21.36 11.29
CA ASP A 5 -48.99 21.53 10.26
C ASP A 5 -47.73 20.69 10.47
N LEU A 6 -47.53 20.14 11.66
CA LEU A 6 -46.38 19.28 11.98
C LEU A 6 -46.57 17.82 11.51
N LYS A 7 -47.80 17.39 11.20
CA LYS A 7 -48.08 15.99 10.80
C LYS A 7 -47.83 15.69 9.31
N ASN A 8 -47.53 16.71 8.51
CA ASN A 8 -47.48 16.62 7.05
C ASN A 8 -46.08 16.85 6.45
N ASN A 9 -45.01 16.79 7.26
CA ASN A 9 -43.64 17.02 6.77
C ASN A 9 -42.75 15.81 7.06
N TYR A 10 -41.90 15.48 6.10
CA TYR A 10 -40.81 14.53 6.23
C TYR A 10 -39.50 15.29 6.38
N TYR A 11 -38.65 14.90 7.33
CA TYR A 11 -37.40 15.58 7.61
C TYR A 11 -36.23 14.63 7.42
N ILE A 12 -35.22 15.07 6.67
CA ILE A 12 -34.03 14.26 6.39
C ILE A 12 -32.76 15.09 6.52
N HIS A 13 -31.66 14.40 6.83
CA HIS A 13 -30.33 14.97 6.71
C HIS A 13 -29.89 14.88 5.25
N ALA A 14 -29.97 15.99 4.52
CA ALA A 14 -29.45 16.09 3.15
C ALA A 14 -27.94 16.36 3.19
N ALA A 15 -27.19 15.73 2.28
CA ALA A 15 -25.74 15.93 2.22
C ALA A 15 -25.42 17.40 1.89
N GLY A 16 -24.50 18.01 2.65
CA GLY A 16 -24.08 19.40 2.43
C GLY A 16 -25.02 20.47 3.01
N GLN A 17 -26.07 20.09 3.74
CA GLN A 17 -26.92 21.04 4.47
C GLN A 17 -26.71 20.93 5.99
N PRO A 18 -26.54 22.05 6.71
CA PRO A 18 -26.36 22.04 8.17
C PRO A 18 -27.65 21.71 8.92
N ASP A 19 -28.80 22.07 8.35
CA ASP A 19 -30.12 21.89 8.94
C ASP A 19 -30.88 20.73 8.28
N LEU A 20 -31.86 20.19 9.00
CA LEU A 20 -32.77 19.18 8.46
C LEU A 20 -33.56 19.72 7.26
N LEU A 21 -33.46 19.03 6.13
CA LEU A 21 -34.26 19.34 4.95
C LEU A 21 -35.71 18.94 5.22
N ARG A 22 -36.61 19.91 5.11
CA ARG A 22 -38.06 19.71 5.23
C ARG A 22 -38.65 19.41 3.85
N LEU A 23 -39.17 18.20 3.69
CA LEU A 23 -39.93 17.76 2.52
C LEU A 23 -41.43 17.72 2.86
N PRO A 24 -42.25 18.64 2.33
CA PRO A 24 -43.71 18.57 2.53
C PRO A 24 -44.27 17.30 1.91
N ARG A 25 -45.24 16.66 2.57
CA ARG A 25 -45.85 15.42 2.08
C ARG A 25 -46.64 15.64 0.78
N ARG A 26 -47.21 16.83 0.60
CA ARG A 26 -47.97 17.22 -0.59
C ARG A 26 -47.64 18.64 -1.01
N ILE A 27 -47.53 18.84 -2.32
CA ILE A 27 -47.24 20.14 -2.92
C ILE A 27 -48.03 20.32 -4.22
N ALA A 28 -48.35 21.57 -4.54
CA ALA A 28 -48.88 21.92 -5.86
C ALA A 28 -47.80 21.78 -6.95
N ALA A 29 -48.22 21.62 -8.21
CA ALA A 29 -47.30 21.38 -9.32
C ALA A 29 -46.29 22.51 -9.56
N ASP A 30 -46.72 23.75 -9.36
CA ASP A 30 -45.92 24.97 -9.45
C ASP A 30 -44.97 25.19 -8.25
N ALA A 31 -44.99 24.29 -7.26
CA ALA A 31 -44.12 24.33 -6.09
C ALA A 31 -43.01 23.26 -6.10
N LEU A 32 -42.97 22.37 -7.11
CA LEU A 32 -41.97 21.30 -7.23
C LEU A 32 -40.56 21.86 -7.45
N ASP A 33 -40.44 22.99 -8.13
CA ASP A 33 -39.18 23.71 -8.35
C ASP A 33 -38.52 24.20 -7.05
N ARG A 34 -39.32 24.46 -6.00
CA ARG A 34 -38.86 24.84 -4.66
C ARG A 34 -38.23 23.68 -3.88
N ILE A 35 -38.40 22.44 -4.34
CA ILE A 35 -37.75 21.25 -3.77
C ILE A 35 -36.35 21.12 -4.38
N PRO A 36 -35.32 20.79 -3.57
CA PRO A 36 -33.99 20.49 -4.09
C PRO A 36 -34.03 19.45 -5.20
N GLU A 37 -33.25 19.68 -6.24
CA GLU A 37 -33.31 18.91 -7.49
C GLU A 37 -33.21 17.39 -7.27
N SER A 38 -32.32 16.96 -6.37
CA SER A 38 -32.11 15.54 -6.05
C SER A 38 -33.37 14.87 -5.49
N TYR A 39 -34.23 15.61 -4.79
CA TYR A 39 -35.45 15.09 -4.15
C TYR A 39 -36.72 15.28 -4.98
N ARG A 40 -36.67 15.97 -6.11
CA ARG A 40 -37.86 16.16 -6.98
C ARG A 40 -38.42 14.83 -7.50
N SER A 41 -37.55 13.85 -7.76
CA SER A 41 -37.94 12.50 -8.19
C SER A 41 -38.68 11.69 -7.12
N ALA A 42 -38.62 12.12 -5.84
CA ALA A 42 -39.41 11.52 -4.78
C ALA A 42 -40.88 11.96 -4.79
N TYR A 43 -41.22 13.00 -5.55
CA TYR A 43 -42.58 13.49 -5.69
C TYR A 43 -43.24 12.85 -6.92
N LEU A 44 -44.33 12.10 -6.68
CA LEU A 44 -45.10 11.42 -7.70
C LEU A 44 -46.37 12.21 -7.98
N GLU A 45 -46.75 12.35 -9.25
CA GLU A 45 -48.04 12.95 -9.63
C GLU A 45 -49.18 12.13 -9.03
N GLU A 46 -50.13 12.81 -8.37
CA GLU A 46 -51.36 12.16 -7.90
C GLU A 46 -52.32 11.91 -9.07
N GLU A 47 -53.17 10.87 -8.95
CA GLU A 47 -54.18 10.52 -9.97
C GLU A 47 -55.16 11.66 -10.25
N ASP A 48 -55.38 12.53 -9.26
CA ASP A 48 -56.16 13.76 -9.39
C ASP A 48 -55.19 14.93 -9.56
N PRO A 49 -55.05 15.49 -10.78
CA PRO A 49 -54.10 16.58 -11.05
C PRO A 49 -54.36 17.84 -10.22
N SER A 50 -55.58 18.01 -9.70
CA SER A 50 -55.92 19.15 -8.83
C SER A 50 -55.24 19.09 -7.46
N LYS A 51 -54.71 17.91 -7.08
CA LYS A 51 -54.01 17.69 -5.81
C LYS A 51 -52.49 17.82 -5.93
N GLY A 52 -51.94 17.83 -7.15
CA GLY A 52 -50.52 18.03 -7.42
C GLY A 52 -49.69 16.77 -7.23
N PHE A 53 -48.64 16.86 -6.41
CA PHE A 53 -47.68 15.79 -6.18
C PHE A 53 -47.67 15.32 -4.72
N GLU A 54 -47.52 14.00 -4.52
CA GLU A 54 -47.31 13.38 -3.20
C GLU A 54 -45.88 12.84 -3.06
N LEU A 55 -45.30 13.08 -1.88
CA LEU A 55 -43.98 12.57 -1.51
C LEU A 55 -44.01 11.06 -1.28
N SER A 56 -43.24 10.33 -2.08
CA SER A 56 -42.84 8.96 -1.80
C SER A 56 -41.68 8.93 -0.81
N VAL A 57 -41.99 8.67 0.46
CA VAL A 57 -41.01 8.56 1.56
C VAL A 57 -39.92 7.52 1.23
N ARG A 58 -40.31 6.40 0.61
CA ARG A 58 -39.38 5.35 0.20
C ARG A 58 -38.34 5.85 -0.80
N ILE A 59 -38.74 6.66 -1.78
CA ILE A 59 -37.81 7.21 -2.78
C ILE A 59 -36.92 8.27 -2.11
N ALA A 60 -37.50 9.12 -1.26
CA ALA A 60 -36.75 10.12 -0.50
C ALA A 60 -35.67 9.48 0.39
N ASP A 61 -35.97 8.36 1.05
CA ASP A 61 -34.99 7.60 1.85
C ASP A 61 -33.85 7.05 1.00
N VAL A 62 -34.16 6.46 -0.16
CA VAL A 62 -33.12 5.95 -1.07
C VAL A 62 -32.19 7.07 -1.54
N ILE A 63 -32.75 8.23 -1.89
CA ILE A 63 -31.95 9.40 -2.29
C ILE A 63 -31.05 9.85 -1.14
N ARG A 64 -31.60 10.01 0.07
CA ARG A 64 -30.83 10.39 1.27
C ARG A 64 -29.67 9.44 1.52
N ASP A 65 -29.94 8.13 1.51
CA ASP A 65 -28.93 7.12 1.80
C ASP A 65 -27.85 7.10 0.71
N SER A 66 -28.25 7.28 -0.55
CA SER A 66 -27.32 7.37 -1.69
C SER A 66 -26.44 8.63 -1.62
N GLU A 67 -27.00 9.79 -1.28
CA GLU A 67 -26.24 11.03 -1.08
C GLU A 67 -25.21 10.90 0.04
N SER A 68 -25.59 10.25 1.15
CA SER A 68 -24.70 9.97 2.28
C SER A 68 -23.57 9.02 1.88
N GLU A 69 -23.87 7.96 1.13
CA GLU A 69 -22.86 7.03 0.63
C GLU A 69 -21.90 7.72 -0.35
N ILE A 70 -22.41 8.53 -1.29
CA ILE A 70 -21.59 9.31 -2.21
C ILE A 70 -20.65 10.25 -1.44
N ALA A 71 -21.14 10.97 -0.42
CA ALA A 71 -20.31 11.84 0.40
C ALA A 71 -19.20 11.07 1.13
N SER A 72 -19.53 9.91 1.69
CA SER A 72 -18.58 9.02 2.36
C SER A 72 -17.51 8.48 1.39
N LEU A 73 -17.92 8.03 0.20
CA LEU A 73 -17.02 7.54 -0.83
C LEU A 73 -16.12 8.66 -1.37
N THR A 74 -16.66 9.86 -1.57
CA THR A 74 -15.89 11.03 -2.02
C THR A 74 -14.80 11.38 -1.02
N THR A 75 -15.14 11.42 0.28
CA THR A 75 -14.17 11.64 1.35
C THR A 75 -13.06 10.57 1.36
N ARG A 76 -13.43 9.30 1.15
CA ARG A 76 -12.45 8.20 1.06
C ARG A 76 -11.55 8.33 -0.16
N LEU A 77 -12.09 8.73 -1.31
CA LEU A 77 -11.33 8.96 -2.53
C LEU A 77 -10.33 10.10 -2.37
N GLU A 78 -10.75 11.23 -1.80
CA GLU A 78 -9.86 12.36 -1.50
C GLU A 78 -8.73 11.95 -0.55
N LYS A 79 -9.05 11.17 0.49
CA LYS A 79 -8.05 10.63 1.40
C LYS A 79 -7.05 9.72 0.68
N ILE A 80 -7.50 8.85 -0.21
CA ILE A 80 -6.62 7.98 -0.99
C ILE A 80 -5.77 8.79 -1.97
N GLN A 81 -6.32 9.82 -2.61
CA GLN A 81 -5.58 10.67 -3.54
C GLN A 81 -4.50 11.50 -2.84
N THR A 82 -4.78 11.99 -1.63
CA THR A 82 -3.84 12.80 -0.84
C THR A 82 -2.79 11.95 -0.12
N GLU A 83 -3.18 10.86 0.55
CA GLU A 83 -2.27 10.04 1.35
C GLU A 83 -1.63 8.88 0.57
N GLY A 84 -2.29 8.42 -0.50
CA GLY A 84 -1.88 7.25 -1.29
C GLY A 84 -0.47 7.37 -1.88
N PRO A 85 -0.10 8.50 -2.52
CA PRO A 85 1.24 8.67 -3.08
C PRO A 85 2.34 8.60 -2.01
N ALA A 86 2.12 9.24 -0.85
CA ALA A 86 3.07 9.22 0.26
C ALA A 86 3.22 7.80 0.84
N LYS A 87 2.09 7.11 1.10
CA LYS A 87 2.09 5.73 1.58
C LYS A 87 2.77 4.78 0.59
N LEU A 88 2.50 4.93 -0.71
CA LEU A 88 3.11 4.11 -1.75
C LEU A 88 4.62 4.37 -1.84
N ALA A 89 5.06 5.62 -1.71
CA ALA A 89 6.48 5.96 -1.68
C ALA A 89 7.18 5.30 -0.48
N THR A 90 6.58 5.36 0.72
CA THR A 90 7.11 4.69 1.91
C THR A 90 7.21 3.19 1.73
N VAL A 91 6.16 2.54 1.21
CA VAL A 91 6.16 1.09 0.96
C VAL A 91 7.21 0.72 -0.08
N LYS A 92 7.32 1.47 -1.19
CA LYS A 92 8.35 1.24 -2.20
C LYS A 92 9.76 1.41 -1.64
N GLN A 93 9.96 2.39 -0.76
CA GLN A 93 11.25 2.57 -0.11
C GLN A 93 11.57 1.41 0.83
N GLN A 94 10.62 1.01 1.66
CA GLN A 94 10.79 -0.12 2.57
C GLN A 94 11.09 -1.42 1.82
N MET A 95 10.38 -1.70 0.72
CA MET A 95 10.67 -2.87 -0.12
C MET A 95 12.09 -2.84 -0.72
N ARG A 96 12.58 -1.66 -1.09
CA ARG A 96 13.97 -1.50 -1.58
C ARG A 96 14.97 -1.73 -0.47
N ASP A 97 14.72 -1.18 0.72
CA ASP A 97 15.60 -1.33 1.89
C ASP A 97 15.66 -2.81 2.34
N ASP A 98 14.52 -3.51 2.33
CA ASP A 98 14.39 -4.94 2.64
C ASP A 98 15.13 -5.80 1.61
N ALA A 99 15.05 -5.44 0.31
CA ALA A 99 15.79 -6.11 -0.74
C ALA A 99 17.31 -5.96 -0.53
N VAL A 100 17.78 -4.74 -0.24
CA VAL A 100 19.19 -4.47 0.07
C VAL A 100 19.65 -5.31 1.27
N ASP A 101 18.88 -5.32 2.37
CA ASP A 101 19.23 -6.09 3.56
C ASP A 101 19.27 -7.59 3.30
N THR A 102 18.30 -8.11 2.55
CA THR A 102 18.24 -9.52 2.19
C THR A 102 19.44 -9.91 1.35
N THR A 103 19.77 -9.14 0.30
CA THR A 103 20.92 -9.42 -0.57
C THR A 103 22.22 -9.32 0.21
N LEU A 104 22.41 -8.27 1.03
CA LEU A 104 23.61 -8.14 1.86
C LEU A 104 23.77 -9.31 2.83
N ARG A 105 22.69 -9.72 3.51
CA ARG A 105 22.71 -10.85 4.43
C ARG A 105 23.11 -12.14 3.71
N LEU A 106 22.53 -12.41 2.54
CA LEU A 106 22.87 -13.59 1.74
C LEU A 106 24.35 -13.58 1.30
N SER A 107 24.83 -12.45 0.78
CA SER A 107 26.23 -12.28 0.37
C SER A 107 27.21 -12.43 1.53
N LEU A 108 26.90 -11.87 2.71
CA LEU A 108 27.75 -11.97 3.90
C LEU A 108 27.80 -13.39 4.47
N THR A 109 26.66 -14.08 4.50
CA THR A 109 26.60 -15.50 4.90
C THR A 109 27.43 -16.36 3.94
N LYS A 110 27.31 -16.12 2.63
CA LYS A 110 28.12 -16.79 1.60
C LYS A 110 29.61 -16.51 1.76
N ALA A 111 29.98 -15.29 2.16
CA ALA A 111 31.36 -14.90 2.45
C ALA A 111 31.90 -15.43 3.80
N GLY A 112 31.07 -16.13 4.58
CA GLY A 112 31.48 -16.76 5.84
C GLY A 112 31.57 -15.80 7.03
N VAL A 113 30.82 -14.70 7.02
CA VAL A 113 30.66 -13.82 8.20
C VAL A 113 29.83 -14.54 9.27
N LYS A 114 30.20 -14.37 10.54
CA LYS A 114 29.46 -14.99 11.66
C LYS A 114 28.04 -14.44 11.73
N GLU A 115 27.06 -15.32 11.96
CA GLU A 115 25.64 -14.98 12.00
C GLU A 115 25.33 -13.88 13.02
N GLU A 116 25.92 -13.98 14.22
CA GLU A 116 25.79 -13.00 15.31
C GLU A 116 26.34 -11.60 14.97
N LEU A 117 27.15 -11.47 13.91
CA LEU A 117 27.76 -10.21 13.48
C LEU A 117 27.14 -9.65 12.19
N LEU A 118 26.22 -10.37 11.54
CA LEU A 118 25.67 -9.97 10.25
C LEU A 118 25.01 -8.60 10.30
N GLU A 119 24.16 -8.33 11.29
CA GLU A 119 23.44 -7.05 11.41
C GLU A 119 24.41 -5.87 11.54
N GLY A 120 25.46 -6.02 12.35
CA GLY A 120 26.49 -4.99 12.52
C GLY A 120 27.27 -4.72 11.24
N VAL A 121 27.62 -5.78 10.49
CA VAL A 121 28.33 -5.65 9.21
C VAL A 121 27.44 -5.04 8.13
N ILE A 122 26.16 -5.41 8.07
CA ILE A 122 25.17 -4.79 7.16
C ILE A 122 25.08 -3.29 7.42
N ALA A 123 24.92 -2.87 8.68
CA ALA A 123 24.85 -1.46 9.05
C ALA A 123 26.14 -0.70 8.66
N LEU A 124 27.30 -1.34 8.83
CA LEU A 124 28.59 -0.76 8.46
C LEU A 124 28.74 -0.63 6.93
N LEU A 125 28.33 -1.64 6.16
CA LEU A 125 28.37 -1.60 4.70
C LEU A 125 27.41 -0.55 4.14
N LYS A 126 26.19 -0.45 4.67
CA LYS A 126 25.21 0.61 4.34
C LYS A 126 25.70 2.02 4.69
N LYS A 127 26.54 2.16 5.72
CA LYS A 127 27.16 3.45 6.06
C LYS A 127 28.30 3.82 5.11
N LYS A 128 29.02 2.84 4.58
CA LYS A 128 30.20 3.04 3.72
C LYS A 128 29.87 3.11 2.22
N ASN A 129 28.75 2.56 1.80
CA ASN A 129 28.35 2.46 0.40
C ASN A 129 26.89 2.85 0.23
N GLU A 130 26.58 3.45 -0.91
CA GLU A 130 25.19 3.64 -1.35
C GLU A 130 24.74 2.39 -2.11
N PHE A 131 23.53 1.93 -1.82
CA PHE A 131 22.93 0.76 -2.49
C PHE A 131 21.70 1.19 -3.28
N GLU A 132 21.57 0.64 -4.48
CA GLU A 132 20.44 0.84 -5.38
C GLU A 132 19.77 -0.49 -5.59
N ALA A 133 18.46 -0.54 -5.31
CA ALA A 133 17.62 -1.69 -5.59
C ALA A 133 16.65 -1.31 -6.71
N GLU A 134 16.81 -1.93 -7.86
CA GLU A 134 15.91 -1.79 -9.01
C GLU A 134 15.07 -3.05 -9.15
N LYS A 135 13.78 -2.85 -9.39
CA LYS A 135 12.84 -3.95 -9.61
C LYS A 135 12.88 -4.33 -11.09
N SER A 136 13.17 -5.59 -11.39
CA SER A 136 13.11 -6.15 -12.74
C SER A 136 11.65 -6.34 -13.18
N ASP A 137 11.46 -6.56 -14.48
CA ASP A 137 10.15 -6.84 -15.07
C ASP A 137 9.51 -8.12 -14.49
N ASP A 138 10.32 -9.09 -14.08
CA ASP A 138 9.89 -10.32 -13.41
C ASP A 138 9.49 -10.12 -11.94
N GLY A 139 9.67 -8.90 -11.43
CA GLY A 139 9.29 -8.50 -10.09
C GLY A 139 10.34 -8.74 -9.01
N GLU A 140 11.50 -9.28 -9.37
CA GLU A 140 12.65 -9.46 -8.48
C GLU A 140 13.45 -8.15 -8.34
N TYR A 141 14.13 -7.97 -7.21
CA TYR A 141 15.01 -6.81 -7.01
C TYR A 141 16.46 -7.17 -7.36
N ALA A 142 17.04 -6.43 -8.31
CA ALA A 142 18.47 -6.40 -8.53
C ALA A 142 19.08 -5.33 -7.62
N VAL A 143 20.02 -5.72 -6.76
CA VAL A 143 20.71 -4.81 -5.84
C VAL A 143 22.14 -4.60 -6.28
N LEU A 144 22.52 -3.33 -6.46
CA LEU A 144 23.88 -2.91 -6.81
C LEU A 144 24.40 -1.91 -5.78
N ALA A 145 25.69 -1.92 -5.55
CA ALA A 145 26.39 -0.94 -4.74
C ALA A 145 27.03 0.11 -5.64
N ARG A 146 26.79 1.39 -5.33
CA ARG A 146 27.45 2.51 -5.99
C ARG A 146 28.81 2.75 -5.32
N THR A 147 29.86 2.45 -6.06
CA THR A 147 31.25 2.64 -5.64
C THR A 147 31.88 3.80 -6.42
N LYS A 148 33.07 4.26 -5.99
CA LYS A 148 33.84 5.29 -6.72
C LYS A 148 34.18 4.91 -8.17
N LEU A 149 34.17 3.61 -8.48
CA LEU A 149 34.49 3.06 -9.81
C LEU A 149 33.23 2.78 -10.64
N GLY A 150 32.04 3.08 -10.12
CA GLY A 150 30.75 2.79 -10.75
C GLY A 150 29.92 1.77 -9.96
N LEU A 151 28.93 1.17 -10.64
CA LEU A 151 28.05 0.16 -10.06
C LEU A 151 28.79 -1.18 -9.91
N SER A 152 28.71 -1.79 -8.73
CA SER A 152 29.30 -3.09 -8.42
C SER A 152 28.24 -4.00 -7.80
N THR A 153 28.41 -5.32 -7.98
CA THR A 153 27.52 -6.29 -7.33
C THR A 153 27.74 -6.29 -5.82
N VAL A 154 26.70 -6.61 -5.05
CA VAL A 154 26.79 -6.73 -3.58
C VAL A 154 27.85 -7.77 -3.18
N ASP A 155 27.92 -8.90 -3.90
CA ASP A 155 28.93 -9.93 -3.69
C ASP A 155 30.36 -9.39 -3.81
N ALA A 156 30.65 -8.53 -4.80
CA ALA A 156 31.97 -7.95 -4.98
C ALA A 156 32.37 -7.01 -3.83
N VAL A 157 31.44 -6.18 -3.38
CA VAL A 157 31.68 -5.25 -2.26
C VAL A 157 31.86 -6.00 -0.94
N VAL A 158 31.04 -7.02 -0.71
CA VAL A 158 31.15 -7.89 0.48
C VAL A 158 32.49 -8.63 0.47
N GLN A 159 32.90 -9.19 -0.67
CA GLN A 159 34.18 -9.89 -0.78
C GLN A 159 35.35 -8.94 -0.49
N GLN A 160 35.35 -7.74 -1.09
CA GLN A 160 36.37 -6.73 -0.84
C GLN A 160 36.43 -6.32 0.64
N PHE A 161 35.27 -6.17 1.29
CA PHE A 161 35.21 -5.88 2.72
C PHE A 161 35.81 -7.03 3.54
N VAL A 162 35.37 -8.27 3.31
CA VAL A 162 35.82 -9.45 4.06
C VAL A 162 37.32 -9.75 3.89
N GLU A 163 37.89 -9.38 2.73
CA GLU A 163 39.33 -9.51 2.45
C GLU A 163 40.17 -8.40 3.10
N SER A 164 39.56 -7.27 3.47
CA SER A 164 40.25 -6.17 4.17
C SER A 164 40.65 -6.53 5.61
N GLU A 165 41.60 -5.79 6.18
CA GLU A 165 42.01 -5.94 7.59
C GLU A 165 40.83 -5.77 8.55
N GLU A 166 39.91 -4.85 8.24
CA GLU A 166 38.72 -4.57 9.05
C GLU A 166 37.71 -5.73 8.96
N GLY A 167 37.47 -6.26 7.76
CA GLY A 167 36.55 -7.39 7.54
C GLY A 167 37.06 -8.71 8.09
N ALA A 168 38.37 -8.85 8.29
CA ALA A 168 38.98 -10.07 8.80
C ALA A 168 38.46 -10.46 10.19
N ALA A 169 38.15 -9.48 11.04
CA ALA A 169 37.61 -9.70 12.39
C ALA A 169 36.20 -10.31 12.40
N TYR A 170 35.43 -10.11 11.32
CA TYR A 170 34.03 -10.54 11.21
C TYR A 170 33.87 -11.93 10.61
N ARG A 171 34.94 -12.48 10.04
CA ARG A 171 34.94 -13.85 9.49
C ARG A 171 34.74 -14.87 10.61
N GLY A 172 33.91 -15.87 10.34
CA GLY A 172 33.97 -17.13 11.06
C GLY A 172 35.35 -17.77 10.91
N LYS A 173 35.72 -18.70 11.80
CA LYS A 173 36.86 -19.58 11.51
C LYS A 173 36.61 -20.16 10.13
N ARG A 174 37.56 -19.97 9.18
CA ARG A 174 37.52 -20.68 7.89
C ARG A 174 37.24 -22.15 8.22
N THR A 175 36.04 -22.65 7.92
CA THR A 175 35.91 -24.06 7.60
C THR A 175 36.87 -24.23 6.44
N ALA A 176 38.01 -24.87 6.71
CA ALA A 176 38.99 -25.19 5.68
C ALA A 176 38.21 -25.76 4.49
N PRO A 177 38.57 -25.41 3.23
CA PRO A 177 37.95 -26.06 2.08
C PRO A 177 38.02 -27.55 2.35
N SER A 178 36.88 -28.24 2.28
CA SER A 178 36.81 -29.66 2.58
C SER A 178 37.73 -30.40 1.60
N ALA A 179 38.98 -30.59 2.00
CA ALA A 179 39.98 -31.38 1.29
C ALA A 179 39.57 -32.88 1.20
N GLY A 180 38.36 -33.23 1.66
CA GLY A 180 37.77 -34.55 1.57
C GLY A 180 37.04 -34.87 0.26
N SER A 181 36.60 -33.88 -0.54
CA SER A 181 35.85 -34.21 -1.78
C SER A 181 36.77 -34.55 -2.97
N HIS A 182 37.92 -33.89 -3.12
CA HIS A 182 38.85 -34.21 -4.21
C HIS A 182 39.72 -35.44 -3.93
N PHE A 183 40.05 -35.74 -2.66
CA PHE A 183 40.82 -36.93 -2.31
C PHE A 183 40.00 -38.22 -2.44
N ASN A 184 38.71 -38.19 -2.10
CA ASN A 184 37.82 -39.35 -2.26
C ASN A 184 37.56 -39.70 -3.74
N GLN A 185 37.50 -38.72 -4.64
CA GLN A 185 37.40 -38.98 -6.08
C GLN A 185 38.69 -39.62 -6.66
N LEU A 186 39.87 -39.21 -6.18
CA LEU A 186 41.14 -39.82 -6.58
C LEU A 186 41.32 -41.25 -6.03
N GLN A 187 40.83 -41.53 -4.81
CA GLN A 187 40.86 -42.88 -4.25
C GLN A 187 39.89 -43.85 -4.92
N LEU A 188 38.70 -43.38 -5.33
CA LEU A 188 37.73 -44.19 -6.08
C LEU A 188 38.27 -44.58 -7.45
N GLY A 189 38.89 -43.63 -8.18
CA GLY A 189 39.49 -43.91 -9.49
C GLY A 189 40.69 -44.88 -9.48
N LEU A 190 41.35 -45.05 -8.33
CA LEU A 190 42.45 -46.02 -8.15
C LEU A 190 41.98 -47.42 -7.75
N LYS A 191 40.77 -47.56 -7.17
CA LYS A 191 40.19 -48.86 -6.82
C LYS A 191 39.48 -49.54 -7.99
N GLU A 192 39.02 -48.78 -8.98
CA GLU A 192 38.37 -49.33 -10.19
C GLU A 192 39.36 -49.86 -11.25
N ARG A 193 40.68 -49.65 -11.07
CA ARG A 193 41.74 -50.12 -12.00
C ARG A 193 42.49 -51.37 -11.52
N ARG A 194 41.92 -52.18 -10.63
CA ARG A 194 42.47 -53.49 -10.25
C ARG A 194 41.52 -54.61 -10.59
#